data_AF-A0A318IKF8-F1
#
_entry.id   AF-A0A318IKF8-F1
#
_cell.length_a   1.000
_cell.length_b   1.000
_cell.length_c   1.000
_cell.angle_alpha   90.00
_cell.angle_beta   90.00
_cell.angle_gamma   90.00
#
_symmetry.space_group_name_H-M   'P 1'
#
loop_
_entity.id
_entity.type
_entity.pdbx_description
1 polymer ?
#
loop_
_entity_poly.entity_id
_entity_poly.type
_entity_poly.pdbx_seq_one_letter_code
_entity_poly.pdbx_strand_id
1 'polypeptide(L)'
;MLLSGCKALIVLLKDYTNMKNIAIPLLISIIRCIFAHPYRDKQMKLQLKKNYVPYLAVLLALPCLTYSADKAKPAPTINTPDTTVCSSNAVERTLPFPVGDKALYFLNLRDGDKVRSPFRVAFSVSGMGVAPVQAGNIDGTGHHHILIDLDLPQDIKKPIPFDSADEYQHQHYKHFGKGETETVLNLPPGKHKLRLMFANHQHVPYYIASKEVNIEVLPSKG
;
A
#
# COMPACT_ATOMS: atom_id res chain seq x y z
N MET A 1 28.77 7.72 -23.90
CA MET A 1 29.00 6.93 -22.67
C MET A 1 28.03 5.75 -22.62
N LEU A 2 28.28 4.68 -23.39
CA LEU A 2 27.35 3.54 -23.53
C LEU A 2 28.09 2.18 -23.56
N LEU A 3 29.23 2.09 -22.86
CA LEU A 3 30.10 0.91 -22.82
C LEU A 3 30.29 0.32 -21.41
N SER A 4 29.58 0.83 -20.39
CA SER A 4 29.70 0.32 -19.01
C SER A 4 28.74 -0.85 -18.68
N GLY A 5 27.64 -1.02 -19.43
CA GLY A 5 26.60 -2.00 -19.10
C GLY A 5 26.88 -3.46 -19.49
N CYS A 6 27.81 -3.75 -20.40
CA CYS A 6 28.03 -5.13 -20.89
C CYS A 6 28.95 -5.98 -20.00
N LYS A 7 29.74 -5.36 -19.10
CA LYS A 7 30.60 -6.13 -18.17
C LYS A 7 29.82 -6.77 -17.01
N ALA A 8 28.65 -6.25 -16.66
CA ALA A 8 27.83 -6.78 -15.57
C ALA A 8 27.15 -8.13 -15.90
N LEU A 9 26.87 -8.40 -17.18
CA LEU A 9 26.14 -9.60 -17.60
C LEU A 9 27.02 -10.85 -17.66
N ILE A 10 28.33 -10.70 -17.82
CA ILE A 10 29.29 -11.82 -17.86
C ILE A 10 29.58 -12.35 -16.45
N VAL A 11 29.46 -11.52 -15.41
CA VAL A 11 29.67 -11.95 -14.02
C VAL A 11 28.50 -12.82 -13.53
N LEU A 12 27.27 -12.58 -13.99
CA LEU A 12 26.08 -13.33 -13.59
C LEU A 12 26.03 -14.80 -14.08
N LEU A 13 26.82 -15.17 -15.10
CA LEU A 13 26.81 -16.52 -15.66
C LEU A 13 27.88 -17.45 -15.07
N LYS A 14 28.84 -16.92 -14.30
CA LYS A 14 29.94 -17.73 -13.74
C LYS A 14 29.58 -18.43 -12.43
N ASP A 15 28.55 -17.95 -11.72
CA ASP A 15 28.05 -18.55 -10.47
C ASP A 15 26.84 -19.49 -10.67
N TYR A 16 26.47 -19.79 -11.93
CA TYR A 16 25.25 -20.53 -12.27
C TYR A 16 25.33 -22.06 -12.08
N THR A 17 26.48 -22.60 -11.68
CA THR A 17 26.65 -24.05 -11.48
C THR A 17 25.96 -24.59 -10.23
N ASN A 18 25.37 -23.73 -9.38
CA ASN A 18 24.85 -24.15 -8.06
C ASN A 18 23.37 -23.84 -7.78
N MET A 19 22.52 -23.67 -8.80
CA MET A 19 21.07 -23.60 -8.61
C MET A 19 20.35 -24.75 -9.32
N LYS A 20 20.05 -25.81 -8.57
CA LYS A 20 19.09 -26.82 -8.99
C LYS A 20 17.66 -26.26 -8.82
N ASN A 21 16.91 -26.27 -9.93
CA ASN A 21 15.44 -26.35 -10.02
C ASN A 21 14.53 -25.09 -9.99
N ILE A 22 15.01 -23.84 -10.01
CA ILE A 22 14.08 -22.67 -10.06
C ILE A 22 14.28 -21.72 -11.26
N ALA A 23 15.43 -21.74 -11.93
CA ALA A 23 15.78 -20.67 -12.87
C ALA A 23 15.55 -20.97 -14.37
N ILE A 24 15.07 -22.16 -14.74
CA ILE A 24 14.84 -22.53 -16.14
C ILE A 24 13.70 -21.72 -16.82
N PRO A 25 12.52 -21.49 -16.19
CA PRO A 25 11.45 -20.74 -16.86
C PRO A 25 11.77 -19.24 -17.01
N LEU A 26 12.51 -18.67 -16.05
CA LEU A 26 12.94 -17.27 -16.09
C LEU A 26 13.95 -17.04 -17.23
N LEU A 27 14.88 -17.97 -17.42
CA LEU A 27 15.88 -17.91 -18.47
C LEU A 27 15.25 -18.03 -19.87
N ILE A 28 14.25 -18.90 -20.04
CA ILE A 28 13.49 -19.04 -21.30
C ILE A 28 12.72 -17.75 -21.62
N SER A 29 12.13 -17.09 -20.61
CA SER A 29 11.40 -15.83 -20.79
C SER A 29 12.33 -14.67 -21.20
N ILE A 30 13.53 -14.60 -20.62
CA ILE A 30 14.55 -13.60 -20.98
C ILE A 30 15.04 -13.83 -22.42
N ILE A 31 15.28 -15.07 -22.82
CA ILE A 31 15.67 -15.42 -24.19
C ILE A 31 14.59 -15.02 -25.20
N ARG A 32 13.30 -15.29 -24.91
CA ARG A 32 12.19 -14.87 -25.78
C ARG A 32 12.10 -13.35 -25.95
N CYS A 33 12.31 -12.58 -24.88
CA CYS A 33 12.36 -11.12 -24.96
C CYS A 33 13.50 -10.61 -25.85
N ILE A 34 14.65 -11.28 -25.84
CA ILE A 34 15.82 -10.90 -26.65
C ILE A 34 15.57 -11.12 -28.16
N PHE A 35 14.79 -12.13 -28.55
CA PHE A 35 14.51 -12.45 -29.96
C PHE A 35 13.34 -11.66 -30.59
N ALA A 36 12.50 -11.00 -29.80
CA ALA A 36 11.29 -10.32 -30.29
C ALA A 36 11.48 -8.85 -30.71
N HIS A 37 12.66 -8.26 -30.52
CA HIS A 37 12.90 -6.85 -30.89
C HIS A 37 13.37 -6.69 -32.35
N PRO A 38 12.71 -5.85 -33.18
CA PRO A 38 12.97 -5.76 -34.61
C PRO A 38 14.21 -4.92 -34.98
N TYR A 39 14.89 -4.31 -34.00
CA TYR A 39 16.02 -3.42 -34.26
C TYR A 39 17.33 -3.97 -33.66
N ARG A 40 18.03 -4.86 -34.38
CA ARG A 40 19.43 -5.17 -34.07
C ARG A 40 20.23 -5.68 -35.27
N ASP A 41 21.45 -5.16 -35.35
CA ASP A 41 22.47 -5.30 -36.38
C ASP A 41 22.75 -6.76 -36.79
N LYS A 42 22.92 -6.99 -38.10
CA LYS A 42 23.22 -8.30 -38.72
C LYS A 42 24.45 -8.96 -38.09
N GLN A 43 25.42 -8.19 -37.62
CA GLN A 43 26.65 -8.72 -37.00
C GLN A 43 26.40 -9.46 -35.69
N MET A 44 25.40 -9.06 -34.90
CA MET A 44 25.14 -9.68 -33.60
C MET A 44 24.31 -10.97 -33.71
N LYS A 45 23.44 -11.08 -34.72
CA LYS A 45 22.70 -12.32 -35.04
C LYS A 45 23.64 -13.47 -35.44
N LEU A 46 24.82 -13.17 -35.99
CA LEU A 46 25.80 -14.18 -36.42
C LEU A 46 26.62 -14.75 -35.24
N GLN A 47 26.95 -13.92 -34.26
CA GLN A 47 27.71 -14.33 -33.06
C GLN A 47 26.89 -15.23 -32.12
N LEU A 48 25.59 -14.97 -31.96
CA LEU A 48 24.68 -15.81 -31.16
C LEU A 48 24.45 -17.20 -31.77
N LYS A 49 24.38 -17.31 -33.10
CA LYS A 49 24.20 -18.60 -33.80
C LYS A 49 25.42 -19.52 -33.71
N LYS A 50 26.64 -18.99 -33.62
CA LYS A 50 27.86 -19.81 -33.60
C LYS A 50 28.17 -20.43 -32.23
N ASN A 51 27.80 -19.77 -31.13
CA ASN A 51 28.22 -20.20 -29.78
C ASN A 51 27.14 -20.94 -28.96
N TYR A 52 25.84 -20.75 -29.23
CA TYR A 52 24.78 -21.27 -28.35
C TYR A 52 23.88 -22.35 -28.96
N VAL A 53 24.00 -22.63 -30.27
CA VAL A 53 23.24 -23.68 -30.95
C VAL A 53 23.62 -25.11 -30.50
N PRO A 54 24.87 -25.46 -30.10
CA PRO A 54 25.14 -26.84 -29.66
C PRO A 54 24.57 -27.18 -28.28
N TYR A 55 24.17 -26.18 -27.47
CA TYR A 55 23.59 -26.41 -26.14
C TYR A 55 22.06 -26.54 -26.16
N LEU A 56 21.39 -26.08 -27.22
CA LEU A 56 19.93 -26.14 -27.31
C LEU A 56 19.41 -27.54 -27.70
N ALA A 57 20.26 -28.37 -28.33
CA ALA A 57 19.89 -29.73 -28.76
C ALA A 57 19.88 -30.77 -27.61
N VAL A 58 20.49 -30.46 -26.45
CA VAL A 58 20.58 -31.40 -25.32
C VAL A 58 19.37 -31.33 -24.38
N LEU A 59 18.50 -30.32 -24.53
CA LEU A 59 17.31 -30.14 -23.68
C LEU A 59 16.06 -30.92 -24.13
N LEU A 60 16.11 -31.62 -25.27
CA LEU A 60 14.97 -32.36 -25.83
C LEU A 60 14.95 -33.86 -25.50
N ALA A 61 15.88 -34.38 -24.68
CA ALA A 61 15.98 -35.80 -24.34
C ALA A 61 15.86 -36.09 -22.83
N LEU A 62 15.14 -35.26 -22.07
CA LEU A 62 14.78 -35.58 -20.69
C LEU A 62 13.43 -36.32 -20.69
N PRO A 63 13.37 -37.57 -20.18
CA PRO A 63 12.09 -38.26 -20.00
C PRO A 63 11.23 -37.41 -19.07
N CYS A 64 10.00 -37.18 -19.49
CA CYS A 64 9.00 -36.45 -18.72
C CYS A 64 8.74 -37.23 -17.43
N LEU A 65 9.42 -36.86 -16.33
CA LEU A 65 9.01 -37.28 -15.00
C LEU A 65 7.63 -36.68 -14.77
N THR A 66 6.60 -37.53 -14.79
CA THR A 66 5.27 -37.19 -14.32
C THR A 66 5.37 -36.87 -12.85
N TYR A 67 5.59 -35.60 -12.53
CA TYR A 67 5.44 -35.09 -11.18
C TYR A 67 3.96 -35.11 -10.84
N SER A 68 3.54 -36.11 -10.07
CA SER A 68 2.21 -36.06 -9.44
C SER A 68 2.22 -34.90 -8.47
N ALA A 69 1.36 -33.92 -8.71
CA ALA A 69 1.11 -32.83 -7.77
C ALA A 69 0.46 -33.44 -6.53
N ASP A 70 1.26 -33.72 -5.50
CA ASP A 70 0.72 -33.93 -4.17
C ASP A 70 -0.11 -32.71 -3.80
N LYS A 71 -1.35 -32.94 -3.34
CA LYS A 71 -2.25 -31.87 -2.88
C LYS A 71 -1.51 -31.06 -1.83
N ALA A 72 -1.04 -29.87 -2.22
CA ALA A 72 -0.41 -28.94 -1.30
C ALA A 72 -1.39 -28.65 -0.17
N LYS A 73 -1.02 -29.06 1.04
CA LYS A 73 -1.73 -28.71 2.27
C LYS A 73 -1.86 -27.17 2.30
N PRO A 74 -3.07 -26.60 2.47
CA PRO A 74 -3.24 -25.17 2.47
C PRO A 74 -2.31 -24.54 3.51
N ALA A 75 -1.54 -23.55 3.06
CA ALA A 75 -0.68 -22.78 3.96
C ALA A 75 -1.54 -22.18 5.08
N PRO A 76 -1.04 -22.15 6.33
CA PRO A 76 -1.77 -21.54 7.43
C PRO A 76 -2.04 -20.07 7.11
N THR A 77 -3.29 -19.66 7.27
CA THR A 77 -3.77 -18.31 6.97
C THR A 77 -3.13 -17.32 7.96
N ILE A 78 -2.11 -16.59 7.53
CA ILE A 78 -1.53 -15.51 8.31
C ILE A 78 -2.41 -14.27 8.06
N ASN A 79 -3.26 -13.93 9.02
CA ASN A 79 -4.05 -12.70 8.98
C ASN A 79 -3.12 -11.52 9.32
N THR A 80 -2.45 -10.96 8.32
CA THR A 80 -1.80 -9.65 8.46
C THR A 80 -2.82 -8.54 8.21
N PRO A 81 -2.56 -7.30 8.66
CA PRO A 81 -3.36 -6.14 8.27
C PRO A 81 -3.51 -6.04 6.74
N ASP A 82 -2.44 -6.36 5.99
CA ASP A 82 -2.48 -6.40 4.53
C ASP A 82 -3.42 -7.48 3.98
N THR A 83 -3.56 -8.63 4.67
CA THR A 83 -4.52 -9.67 4.26
C THR A 83 -5.96 -9.29 4.59
N THR A 84 -6.16 -8.48 5.64
CA THR A 84 -7.46 -7.93 6.04
C THR A 84 -7.91 -6.82 5.08
N VAL A 85 -6.95 -6.02 4.59
CA VAL A 85 -7.19 -5.07 3.49
C VAL A 85 -7.60 -5.82 2.23
N CYS A 86 -6.99 -6.94 1.86
CA CYS A 86 -7.35 -7.68 0.65
C CYS A 86 -8.69 -8.44 0.70
N SER A 87 -9.26 -8.70 1.89
CA SER A 87 -10.49 -9.51 2.07
C SER A 87 -11.78 -8.69 2.20
N SER A 88 -11.68 -7.37 2.11
CA SER A 88 -12.78 -6.47 1.84
C SER A 88 -13.65 -6.90 0.65
N ASN A 89 -14.97 -6.96 0.85
CA ASN A 89 -15.95 -7.09 -0.23
C ASN A 89 -15.63 -6.07 -1.33
N ALA A 90 -15.25 -6.56 -2.51
CA ALA A 90 -14.92 -5.72 -3.67
C ALA A 90 -16.03 -4.71 -3.97
N VAL A 91 -17.27 -5.10 -3.71
CA VAL A 91 -18.49 -4.29 -3.86
C VAL A 91 -18.38 -2.93 -3.16
N GLU A 92 -17.95 -2.89 -1.90
CA GLU A 92 -17.87 -1.64 -1.13
C GLU A 92 -16.78 -0.70 -1.67
N ARG A 93 -15.71 -1.26 -2.26
CA ARG A 93 -14.62 -0.50 -2.89
C ARG A 93 -14.94 -0.01 -4.29
N THR A 94 -15.86 -0.67 -4.97
CA THR A 94 -16.28 -0.34 -6.33
C THR A 94 -17.55 0.48 -6.37
N LEU A 95 -18.16 0.81 -5.23
CA LEU A 95 -19.26 1.75 -5.22
C LEU A 95 -18.75 3.06 -5.83
N PRO A 96 -19.37 3.57 -6.90
CA PRO A 96 -19.01 4.87 -7.42
C PRO A 96 -19.27 5.88 -6.30
N PHE A 97 -18.24 6.68 -5.96
CA PHE A 97 -18.44 7.81 -5.07
C PHE A 97 -19.55 8.68 -5.66
N PRO A 98 -20.59 9.05 -4.87
CA PRO A 98 -21.62 9.94 -5.35
C PRO A 98 -20.96 11.23 -5.87
N VAL A 99 -21.08 11.48 -7.17
CA VAL A 99 -20.44 12.63 -7.81
C VAL A 99 -21.15 13.88 -7.29
N GLY A 100 -20.43 14.71 -6.53
CA GLY A 100 -20.94 15.97 -5.98
C GLY A 100 -21.11 15.99 -4.46
N ASP A 101 -21.13 14.82 -3.80
CA ASP A 101 -21.24 14.77 -2.35
C ASP A 101 -19.87 14.89 -1.68
N LYS A 102 -19.81 15.76 -0.66
CA LYS A 102 -18.63 15.88 0.19
C LYS A 102 -18.64 14.76 1.22
N ALA A 103 -17.61 13.92 1.22
CA ALA A 103 -17.52 12.77 2.10
C ALA A 103 -16.12 12.64 2.68
N LEU A 104 -16.04 12.05 3.87
CA LEU A 104 -14.79 11.82 4.60
C LEU A 104 -14.79 10.38 5.11
N TYR A 105 -13.72 9.64 4.90
CA TYR A 105 -13.69 8.22 5.23
C TYR A 105 -12.28 7.70 5.48
N PHE A 106 -12.20 6.68 6.34
CA PHE A 106 -11.00 5.87 6.50
C PHE A 106 -10.88 4.90 5.33
N LEU A 107 -9.67 4.75 4.80
CA LEU A 107 -9.39 3.86 3.66
C LEU A 107 -9.08 2.43 4.09
N ASN A 108 -8.51 2.26 5.29
CA ASN A 108 -7.96 0.99 5.76
C ASN A 108 -8.43 0.59 7.17
N LEU A 109 -9.46 1.25 7.69
CA LEU A 109 -10.12 0.89 8.95
C LEU A 109 -11.64 0.81 8.75
N ARG A 110 -12.24 -0.18 9.41
CA ARG A 110 -13.68 -0.42 9.46
C ARG A 110 -14.17 -0.52 10.89
N ASP A 111 -15.46 -0.26 11.06
CA ASP A 111 -16.13 -0.44 12.34
C ASP A 111 -16.05 -1.92 12.78
N GLY A 112 -15.63 -2.14 14.03
CA GLY A 112 -15.38 -3.45 14.62
C GLY A 112 -13.99 -4.03 14.37
N ASP A 113 -13.08 -3.33 13.68
CA ASP A 113 -11.75 -3.86 13.38
C ASP A 113 -10.92 -4.15 14.62
N LYS A 114 -10.18 -5.26 14.59
CA LYS A 114 -9.21 -5.64 15.61
C LYS A 114 -7.80 -5.38 15.10
N VAL A 115 -7.08 -4.46 15.72
CA VAL A 115 -5.76 -4.00 15.27
C VAL A 115 -4.68 -4.23 16.32
N ARG A 116 -3.42 -4.14 15.92
CA ARG A 116 -2.27 -4.17 16.84
C ARG A 116 -1.55 -2.84 16.76
N SER A 117 -1.19 -2.29 17.92
CA SER A 117 -0.43 -1.05 17.98
C SER A 117 1.07 -1.28 17.75
N PRO A 118 1.78 -0.40 17.03
CA PRO A 118 1.25 0.73 16.26
C PRO A 118 0.65 0.28 14.91
N PHE A 119 -0.34 1.03 14.41
CA PHE A 119 -0.98 0.73 13.13
C PHE A 119 -1.12 1.97 12.25
N ARG A 120 -1.00 1.78 10.94
CA ARG A 120 -1.21 2.84 9.95
C ARG A 120 -2.70 3.10 9.79
N VAL A 121 -3.05 4.38 9.66
CA VAL A 121 -4.40 4.86 9.37
C VAL A 121 -4.32 5.78 8.17
N ALA A 122 -5.05 5.48 7.11
CA ALA A 122 -5.13 6.28 5.90
C ALA A 122 -6.55 6.78 5.72
N PHE A 123 -6.72 8.01 5.24
CA PHE A 123 -7.99 8.69 5.16
C PHE A 123 -8.08 9.55 3.90
N SER A 124 -9.30 9.86 3.48
CA SER A 124 -9.55 10.59 2.24
C SER A 124 -10.82 11.43 2.34
N VAL A 125 -10.84 12.50 1.55
CA VAL A 125 -11.97 13.40 1.35
C VAL A 125 -12.40 13.37 -0.12
N SER A 126 -13.70 13.30 -0.36
CA SER A 126 -14.31 13.48 -1.68
C SER A 126 -14.97 14.85 -1.77
N GLY A 127 -14.96 15.47 -2.95
CA GLY A 127 -15.61 16.77 -3.20
C GLY A 127 -14.88 18.00 -2.63
N MET A 128 -13.68 17.83 -2.06
CA MET A 128 -12.81 18.90 -1.57
C MET A 128 -11.33 18.57 -1.80
N GLY A 129 -10.49 19.61 -1.87
CA GLY A 129 -9.03 19.46 -1.90
C GLY A 129 -8.42 19.43 -0.50
N VAL A 130 -7.24 18.82 -0.37
CA VAL A 130 -6.44 18.85 0.86
C VAL A 130 -5.33 19.88 0.68
N ALA A 131 -5.22 20.82 1.62
CA ALA A 131 -4.20 21.85 1.62
C ALA A 131 -3.59 22.03 3.02
N PRO A 132 -2.29 22.33 3.13
CA PRO A 132 -1.69 22.67 4.41
C PRO A 132 -2.28 23.98 4.93
N VAL A 133 -2.40 24.10 6.26
CA VAL A 133 -2.89 25.31 6.95
C VAL A 133 -2.09 26.55 6.53
N GLN A 134 -0.77 26.39 6.32
CA GLN A 134 0.13 27.47 5.93
C GLN A 134 -0.15 28.04 4.52
N ALA A 135 -0.90 27.31 3.68
CA ALA A 135 -1.33 27.83 2.38
C ALA A 135 -2.45 28.88 2.49
N GLY A 136 -3.01 29.10 3.69
CA GLY A 136 -4.02 30.10 3.94
C GLY A 136 -5.38 29.74 3.35
N ASN A 137 -6.16 30.76 2.99
CA ASN A 137 -7.51 30.55 2.47
C ASN A 137 -7.49 30.14 0.99
N ILE A 138 -7.69 28.85 0.71
CA ILE A 138 -7.86 28.32 -0.64
C ILE A 138 -9.25 27.71 -0.74
N ASP A 139 -10.06 28.23 -1.67
CA ASP A 139 -11.44 27.81 -1.87
C ASP A 139 -11.56 26.31 -2.16
N GLY A 140 -12.54 25.67 -1.52
CA GLY A 140 -12.80 24.24 -1.69
C GLY A 140 -11.75 23.32 -1.06
N THR A 141 -10.84 23.85 -0.23
CA THR A 141 -9.80 23.04 0.43
C THR A 141 -9.89 23.08 1.95
N GLY A 142 -9.22 22.11 2.58
CA GLY A 142 -9.08 22.03 4.02
C GLY A 142 -8.03 21.01 4.43
N HIS A 143 -8.07 20.61 5.69
CA HIS A 143 -7.18 19.59 6.22
C HIS A 143 -7.90 18.67 7.21
N HIS A 144 -7.28 17.53 7.48
CA HIS A 144 -7.86 16.46 8.27
C HIS A 144 -7.62 16.65 9.78
N HIS A 145 -8.54 16.10 10.55
CA HIS A 145 -8.42 15.85 11.98
C HIS A 145 -8.94 14.43 12.28
N ILE A 146 -8.32 13.74 13.23
CA ILE A 146 -8.88 12.51 13.83
C ILE A 146 -9.24 12.82 15.28
N LEU A 147 -10.45 12.45 15.67
CA LEU A 147 -10.95 12.46 17.03
C LEU A 147 -10.81 11.06 17.59
N ILE A 148 -10.15 10.94 18.74
CA ILE A 148 -9.86 9.67 19.43
C ILE A 148 -10.61 9.69 20.76
N ASP A 149 -11.55 8.76 20.90
CA ASP A 149 -12.39 8.59 22.10
C ASP A 149 -13.22 9.83 22.45
N LEU A 150 -13.58 10.62 21.43
CA LEU A 150 -14.41 11.80 21.57
C LEU A 150 -15.64 11.75 20.66
N ASP A 151 -16.70 12.41 21.14
CA ASP A 151 -17.85 12.75 20.31
C ASP A 151 -17.56 13.99 19.45
N LEU A 152 -18.44 14.25 18.46
CA LEU A 152 -18.31 15.45 17.64
C LEU A 152 -18.50 16.72 18.49
N PRO A 153 -17.69 17.77 18.26
CA PRO A 153 -17.89 19.07 18.91
C PRO A 153 -19.30 19.59 18.61
N GLN A 154 -20.03 19.98 19.66
CA GLN A 154 -21.37 20.56 19.51
C GLN A 154 -21.32 21.96 18.86
N ASP A 155 -20.24 22.70 19.10
CA ASP A 155 -20.06 24.04 18.55
C ASP A 155 -19.25 24.00 17.26
N ILE A 156 -19.96 24.10 16.14
CA ILE A 156 -19.43 23.97 14.78
C ILE A 156 -18.84 25.26 14.21
N LYS A 157 -19.01 26.39 14.93
CA LYS A 157 -18.52 27.71 14.47
C LYS A 157 -17.16 28.05 15.06
N LYS A 158 -16.71 27.27 16.04
CA LYS A 158 -15.42 27.46 16.70
C LYS A 158 -14.34 26.59 16.07
N PRO A 159 -13.07 27.02 16.15
CA PRO A 159 -11.94 26.16 15.85
C PRO A 159 -12.02 24.86 16.63
N ILE A 160 -11.63 23.75 16.00
CA ILE A 160 -11.45 22.47 16.67
C ILE A 160 -10.41 22.66 17.80
N PRO A 161 -10.70 22.21 19.03
CA PRO A 161 -9.74 22.27 20.12
C PRO A 161 -8.47 21.47 19.79
N PHE A 162 -7.34 21.95 20.28
CA PHE A 162 -6.12 21.15 20.34
C PHE A 162 -5.97 20.60 21.73
N ASP A 163 -5.46 19.38 21.84
CA ASP A 163 -4.99 18.88 23.13
C ASP A 163 -3.91 19.81 23.68
N SER A 164 -3.92 20.02 24.99
CA SER A 164 -2.88 20.80 25.65
C SER A 164 -1.51 20.13 25.49
N ALA A 165 -0.43 20.91 25.50
CA ALA A 165 0.93 20.36 25.32
C ALA A 165 1.29 19.28 26.36
N ASP A 166 0.64 19.34 27.53
CA ASP A 166 0.84 18.48 28.69
C ASP A 166 0.04 17.16 28.59
N GLU A 167 -0.91 17.11 27.65
CA GLU A 167 -1.86 16.01 27.43
C GLU A 167 -1.43 15.09 26.30
N TYR A 168 -0.20 15.24 25.80
CA TYR A 168 0.37 14.48 24.67
C TYR A 168 0.32 12.94 24.86
N GLN A 169 0.11 12.45 26.10
CA GLN A 169 -0.12 11.04 26.44
C GLN A 169 -1.55 10.55 26.09
N HIS A 170 -2.50 11.46 25.94
CA HIS A 170 -3.92 11.23 25.62
C HIS A 170 -4.33 12.15 24.47
N GLN A 171 -3.65 12.07 23.33
CA GLN A 171 -4.03 12.89 22.17
C GLN A 171 -5.42 12.50 21.68
N HIS A 172 -6.42 13.28 22.06
CA HIS A 172 -7.80 13.11 21.66
C HIS A 172 -8.09 13.81 20.32
N TYR A 173 -7.35 14.87 19.99
CA TYR A 173 -7.44 15.59 18.72
C TYR A 173 -6.12 15.50 17.95
N LYS A 174 -6.07 14.60 16.97
CA LYS A 174 -4.92 14.50 16.07
C LYS A 174 -5.10 15.43 14.86
N HIS A 175 -4.23 16.44 14.78
CA HIS A 175 -4.23 17.45 13.72
C HIS A 175 -3.27 17.12 12.58
N PHE A 176 -3.75 17.26 11.34
CA PHE A 176 -2.99 17.03 10.10
C PHE A 176 -2.85 18.32 9.28
N GLY A 177 -2.31 19.36 9.92
CA GLY A 177 -2.23 20.70 9.38
C GLY A 177 -1.25 20.90 8.22
N LYS A 178 -0.42 19.90 7.89
CA LYS A 178 0.47 19.96 6.72
C LYS A 178 -0.15 19.31 5.49
N GLY A 179 -1.42 18.94 5.57
CA GLY A 179 -2.14 18.24 4.49
C GLY A 179 -1.84 16.75 4.46
N GLU A 180 -1.49 16.15 5.60
CA GLU A 180 -1.31 14.71 5.69
C GLU A 180 -2.62 13.97 5.36
N THR A 181 -2.50 12.79 4.77
CA THR A 181 -3.62 11.90 4.38
C THR A 181 -3.50 10.51 5.03
N GLU A 182 -2.46 10.33 5.85
CA GLU A 182 -2.21 9.13 6.62
C GLU A 182 -1.42 9.44 7.88
N THR A 183 -1.47 8.54 8.84
CA THR A 183 -0.69 8.60 10.07
C THR A 183 -0.43 7.20 10.61
N VAL A 184 0.43 7.10 11.63
CA VAL A 184 0.58 5.91 12.45
C VAL A 184 0.03 6.24 13.83
N LEU A 185 -0.99 5.50 14.25
CA LEU A 185 -1.55 5.62 15.60
C LEU A 185 -0.89 4.59 16.52
N ASN A 186 -0.53 5.04 17.73
CA ASN A 186 0.01 4.21 18.79
C ASN A 186 -0.92 4.27 20.00
N LEU A 187 -2.06 3.58 19.91
CA LEU A 187 -3.08 3.56 20.96
C LEU A 187 -2.81 2.41 21.95
N PRO A 188 -3.16 2.57 23.25
CA PRO A 188 -3.07 1.49 24.21
C PRO A 188 -4.03 0.34 23.85
N PRO A 189 -3.83 -0.89 24.39
CA PRO A 189 -4.80 -1.97 24.25
C PRO A 189 -6.15 -1.60 24.85
N GLY A 190 -7.25 -1.87 24.14
CA GLY A 190 -8.59 -1.49 24.56
C GLY A 190 -9.53 -1.17 23.40
N LYS A 191 -10.75 -0.76 23.73
CA LYS A 191 -11.71 -0.25 22.76
C LYS A 191 -11.47 1.23 22.53
N HIS A 192 -11.44 1.63 21.27
CA HIS A 192 -11.30 3.03 20.87
C HIS A 192 -12.33 3.43 19.84
N LYS A 193 -12.76 4.68 19.92
CA LYS A 193 -13.65 5.34 18.97
C LYS A 193 -12.83 6.30 18.11
N LEU A 194 -12.90 6.15 16.79
CA LEU A 194 -12.24 7.03 15.84
C LEU A 194 -13.27 7.71 14.94
N ARG A 195 -13.09 9.02 14.72
CA ARG A 195 -13.87 9.78 13.75
C ARG A 195 -12.99 10.83 13.06
N LEU A 196 -13.17 11.01 11.76
CA LEU A 196 -12.51 12.07 11.00
C LEU A 196 -13.37 13.34 11.02
N MET A 197 -12.70 14.49 11.02
CA MET A 197 -13.29 15.80 10.73
C MET A 197 -12.46 16.55 9.69
N PHE A 198 -13.13 17.33 8.86
CA PHE A 198 -12.48 18.21 7.87
C PHE A 198 -12.72 19.68 8.22
N ALA A 199 -11.65 20.48 8.20
CA ALA A 199 -11.69 21.88 8.61
C ALA A 199 -10.94 22.79 7.64
N ASN A 200 -11.30 24.07 7.64
CA ASN A 200 -10.62 25.11 6.86
C ASN A 200 -9.26 25.48 7.50
N HIS A 201 -8.52 26.41 6.88
CA HIS A 201 -7.22 26.89 7.38
C HIS A 201 -7.25 27.55 8.77
N GLN A 202 -8.42 27.93 9.29
CA GLN A 202 -8.62 28.47 10.64
C GLN A 202 -9.13 27.40 11.63
N HIS A 203 -9.04 26.12 11.25
CA HIS A 203 -9.52 24.97 12.02
C HIS A 203 -11.03 24.97 12.27
N VAL A 204 -11.80 25.78 11.52
CA VAL A 204 -13.26 25.79 11.59
C VAL A 204 -13.81 24.62 10.76
N PRO A 205 -14.63 23.73 11.33
CA PRO A 205 -15.17 22.56 10.62
C PRO A 205 -16.04 22.94 9.41
N TYR A 206 -15.91 22.19 8.32
CA TYR A 206 -16.86 22.25 7.19
C TYR A 206 -18.14 21.44 7.44
N TYR A 207 -18.30 20.86 8.64
CA TYR A 207 -19.34 19.87 8.98
C TYR A 207 -19.30 18.60 8.10
N ILE A 208 -18.12 18.28 7.58
CA ILE A 208 -17.85 17.05 6.85
C ILE A 208 -17.08 16.16 7.82
N ALA A 209 -17.74 15.10 8.26
CA ALA A 209 -17.19 14.12 9.18
C ALA A 209 -17.40 12.71 8.63
N SER A 210 -16.54 11.78 9.04
CA SER A 210 -16.74 10.38 8.71
C SER A 210 -17.83 9.76 9.59
N LYS A 211 -18.29 8.56 9.19
CA LYS A 211 -18.87 7.63 10.15
C LYS A 211 -17.88 7.38 11.28
N GLU A 212 -18.42 7.10 12.46
CA GLU A 212 -17.61 6.63 13.57
C GLU A 212 -17.19 5.19 13.35
N VAL A 213 -15.95 4.91 13.73
CA VAL A 213 -15.31 3.62 13.60
C VAL A 213 -14.83 3.19 14.98
N ASN A 214 -15.46 2.16 15.52
CA ASN A 214 -15.05 1.52 16.76
C ASN A 214 -14.00 0.45 16.45
N ILE A 215 -12.86 0.49 17.11
CA ILE A 215 -11.79 -0.50 16.97
C ILE A 215 -11.44 -1.12 18.32
N GLU A 216 -10.89 -2.33 18.28
CA GLU A 216 -10.27 -2.99 19.44
C GLU A 216 -8.77 -3.15 19.18
N VAL A 217 -7.96 -2.46 19.99
CA VAL A 217 -6.51 -2.61 19.99
C VAL A 217 -6.16 -3.82 20.86
N LEU A 218 -5.58 -4.83 20.24
CA LEU A 218 -5.21 -6.07 20.92
C LEU A 218 -4.00 -5.85 21.85
N PRO A 219 -3.93 -6.58 22.97
CA PRO A 219 -2.74 -6.60 23.82
C PRO A 219 -1.48 -6.96 23.02
N SER A 220 -0.34 -6.38 23.41
CA SER A 220 0.96 -6.83 22.92
C SER A 220 1.11 -8.33 23.21
N LYS A 221 1.67 -9.08 22.26
CA LYS A 221 2.10 -10.44 22.56
C LYS A 221 3.30 -10.28 23.49
N GLY A 222 3.13 -10.67 24.76
CA GLY A 222 4.24 -10.79 25.71
C GLY A 222 5.24 -11.85 25.27
#